data_AF-A0A7J6WSK3-F1
#
_entry.id   AF-A0A7J6WSK3-F1
#
_cell.length_a   1.000
_cell.length_b   1.000
_cell.length_c   1.000
_cell.angle_alpha   90.00
_cell.angle_beta   90.00
_cell.angle_gamma   90.00
#
_symmetry.space_group_name_H-M   'P 1'
#
loop_
_entity.id
_entity.type
_entity.pdbx_description
1 polymer ?
#
loop_
_entity_poly.entity_id
_entity_poly.type
_entity_poly.pdbx_seq_one_letter_code
_entity_poly.pdbx_strand_id
1 'polypeptide(L)'
;MTKKKPLLSIRQVFLLGSKLVISLSVFLCVFSLFRTHSFQTTKHHHHPTFHFQQHFDGPSKIAFLFLASKDLPLDFLWDSFFESADLRNFSIYVHSEPGFVFNELTTKSSFFYNRQLRESIQVVWGESSMIEAERMLLKEALEDPANQRFVLLSD
;
A
#
# COMPACT_ATOMS: atom_id res chain seq x y z
N MET A 1 -15.23 39.41 -57.96
CA MET A 1 -14.31 38.26 -57.83
C MET A 1 -14.65 37.48 -56.57
N THR A 2 -15.51 36.46 -56.65
CA THR A 2 -15.86 35.62 -55.51
C THR A 2 -14.99 34.36 -55.54
N LYS A 3 -13.97 34.31 -54.67
CA LYS A 3 -13.12 33.11 -54.51
C LYS A 3 -13.95 32.00 -53.86
N LYS A 4 -14.28 30.94 -54.63
CA LYS A 4 -14.88 29.72 -54.08
C LYS A 4 -13.83 29.01 -53.20
N LYS A 5 -14.17 28.77 -51.93
CA LYS A 5 -13.33 27.97 -51.01
C LYS A 5 -13.33 26.50 -51.48
N PRO A 6 -12.20 25.80 -51.44
CA PRO A 6 -12.13 24.40 -51.86
C PRO A 6 -12.92 23.52 -50.88
N LEU A 7 -13.87 22.73 -51.39
CA LEU A 7 -14.50 21.66 -50.62
C LEU A 7 -13.46 20.56 -50.37
N LEU A 8 -13.07 20.37 -49.11
CA LEU A 8 -12.21 19.27 -48.69
C LEU A 8 -12.85 17.92 -49.07
N SER A 9 -12.04 17.02 -49.66
CA SER A 9 -12.49 15.70 -50.08
C SER A 9 -12.95 14.89 -48.86
N ILE A 10 -14.06 14.16 -48.98
CA ILE A 10 -14.61 13.30 -47.92
C ILE A 10 -13.53 12.37 -47.34
N ARG A 11 -12.62 11.86 -48.18
CA ARG A 11 -11.47 11.04 -47.73
C ARG A 11 -10.49 11.83 -46.84
N GLN A 12 -10.24 13.10 -47.15
CA GLN A 12 -9.38 13.96 -46.34
C GLN A 12 -10.04 14.27 -44.99
N VAL A 13 -11.36 14.46 -44.95
CA VAL A 13 -12.10 14.67 -43.69
C VAL A 13 -12.04 13.42 -42.80
N PHE A 14 -12.21 12.22 -43.36
CA PHE A 14 -12.07 10.95 -42.61
C PHE A 14 -10.64 10.73 -42.10
N LEU A 15 -9.63 11.00 -42.92
CA LEU A 15 -8.22 10.88 -42.52
C LEU A 15 -7.84 11.91 -41.43
N LEU A 16 -8.37 13.13 -41.52
CA LEU A 16 -8.14 14.18 -40.52
C LEU A 16 -8.83 13.82 -39.19
N GLY A 17 -10.05 13.30 -39.25
CA GLY A 17 -10.79 12.82 -38.08
C GLY A 17 -10.09 11.67 -37.39
N SER A 18 -9.64 10.65 -38.14
CA SER A 18 -8.91 9.50 -37.58
C SER A 18 -7.60 9.92 -36.90
N LYS A 19 -6.83 10.83 -37.51
CA LYS A 19 -5.59 11.36 -36.89
C LYS A 19 -5.86 12.11 -35.59
N LEU A 20 -6.97 12.85 -35.52
CA LEU A 20 -7.34 13.60 -34.32
C LEU A 20 -7.77 12.67 -33.18
N VAL A 21 -8.54 11.62 -33.50
CA VAL A 21 -8.94 10.59 -32.53
C VAL A 21 -7.73 9.84 -31.98
N ILE A 22 -6.79 9.43 -32.85
CA ILE A 22 -5.56 8.74 -32.41
C ILE A 22 -4.72 9.68 -31.54
N SER A 23 -4.54 10.94 -31.96
CA SER A 23 -3.79 11.94 -31.19
C SER A 23 -4.40 12.16 -29.80
N LEU A 24 -5.72 12.32 -29.71
CA LEU A 24 -6.43 12.49 -28.45
C LEU A 24 -6.32 11.24 -27.57
N SER A 25 -6.44 10.05 -28.14
CA SER A 25 -6.29 8.78 -27.42
C SER A 25 -4.88 8.62 -26.84
N VAL A 26 -3.84 8.89 -27.64
CA VAL A 26 -2.45 8.86 -27.18
C VAL A 26 -2.22 9.91 -26.09
N PHE A 27 -2.74 11.13 -26.26
CA PHE A 27 -2.62 12.18 -25.25
C PHE A 27 -3.29 11.79 -23.93
N LEU A 28 -4.51 11.23 -23.96
CA LEU A 28 -5.19 10.75 -22.76
C LEU A 28 -4.45 9.58 -22.10
N CYS A 29 -3.89 8.65 -22.88
CA CYS A 29 -3.04 7.58 -22.36
C CYS A 29 -1.80 8.14 -21.66
N VAL A 30 -1.06 9.04 -22.33
CA VAL A 30 0.13 9.67 -21.76
C VAL A 30 -0.22 10.51 -20.53
N PHE A 31 -1.33 11.26 -20.55
CA PHE A 31 -1.79 12.03 -19.40
C PHE A 31 -2.16 11.13 -18.21
N SER A 32 -2.82 10.00 -18.45
CA SER A 32 -3.13 9.02 -17.40
C SER A 32 -1.86 8.43 -16.79
N LEU A 33 -0.87 8.08 -17.62
CA LEU A 33 0.44 7.59 -17.18
C LEU A 33 1.21 8.65 -16.38
N PHE A 34 1.18 9.91 -16.83
CA PHE A 34 1.77 11.03 -16.10
C PHE A 34 1.08 11.27 -14.77
N ARG A 35 -0.25 11.16 -14.69
CA ARG A 35 -0.98 11.32 -13.43
C ARG A 35 -0.62 10.22 -12.43
N THR A 36 -0.46 8.98 -12.89
CA THR A 36 0.02 7.87 -12.05
C THR A 36 1.46 8.07 -11.61
N HIS A 37 2.34 8.59 -12.48
CA HIS A 37 3.73 8.88 -12.13
C HIS A 37 3.87 10.09 -11.19
N SER A 38 3.10 11.16 -11.41
CA SER A 38 3.13 12.35 -10.56
C SER A 38 2.65 12.07 -9.13
N PHE A 39 1.79 11.07 -8.95
CA PHE A 39 1.41 10.60 -7.62
C PHE A 39 2.57 9.91 -6.88
N GLN A 40 3.51 9.31 -7.61
CA GLN A 40 4.73 8.75 -7.01
C GLN A 40 5.80 9.81 -6.73
N THR A 41 5.87 10.92 -7.48
CA THR A 41 6.99 11.87 -7.42
C THR A 41 6.94 12.91 -6.30
N THR A 42 5.89 12.98 -5.48
CA THR A 42 5.86 13.92 -4.33
C THR A 42 6.49 13.35 -3.05
N LYS A 43 6.90 12.08 -3.03
CA LYS A 43 7.73 11.53 -1.95
C LYS A 43 9.21 11.66 -2.29
N HIS A 44 9.73 12.89 -2.27
CA HIS A 44 11.16 13.10 -2.10
C HIS A 44 11.54 12.59 -0.71
N HIS A 45 11.83 11.29 -0.63
CA HIS A 45 12.46 10.71 0.54
C HIS A 45 13.84 11.33 0.67
N HIS A 46 14.05 12.16 1.69
CA HIS A 46 15.34 12.11 2.37
C HIS A 46 15.58 10.63 2.62
N HIS A 47 16.64 10.06 2.04
CA HIS A 47 17.16 8.79 2.48
C HIS A 47 17.74 9.07 3.88
N PRO A 48 17.07 8.69 5.00
CA PRO A 48 17.89 8.30 6.12
C PRO A 48 18.74 7.16 5.58
N THR A 49 20.05 7.32 5.65
CA THR A 49 20.94 6.19 5.47
C THR A 49 20.49 5.16 6.50
N PHE A 50 19.65 4.21 6.09
CA PHE A 50 19.40 2.98 6.84
C PHE A 50 20.76 2.29 6.82
N HIS A 51 21.62 2.64 7.78
CA HIS A 51 22.71 1.81 8.19
C HIS A 51 22.03 0.55 8.72
N PHE A 52 21.80 -0.38 7.81
CA PHE A 52 21.50 -1.78 8.10
C PHE A 52 22.79 -2.36 8.68
N GLN A 53 23.19 -1.88 9.85
CA GLN A 53 24.24 -2.47 10.66
C GLN A 53 23.59 -3.68 11.31
N GLN A 54 23.33 -4.69 10.50
CA GLN A 54 22.45 -5.82 10.79
C GLN A 54 23.20 -6.91 11.57
N HIS A 55 23.98 -6.53 12.57
CA HIS A 55 24.43 -7.46 13.61
C HIS A 55 23.60 -7.20 14.86
N PHE A 56 22.44 -7.83 14.88
CA PHE A 56 21.70 -8.01 16.11
C PHE A 56 22.19 -9.31 16.75
N ASP A 57 22.93 -9.19 17.85
CA ASP A 57 23.53 -10.34 18.55
C ASP A 57 22.58 -10.98 19.57
N GLY A 58 21.29 -10.60 19.56
CA GLY A 58 20.27 -11.10 20.48
C GLY A 58 19.36 -12.18 19.88
N PRO A 59 18.36 -12.67 20.67
CA PRO A 59 17.38 -13.64 20.19
C PRO A 59 16.49 -13.07 19.09
N SER A 60 16.53 -13.67 17.91
CA SER A 60 15.74 -13.24 16.75
C SER A 60 14.23 -13.48 16.94
N LYS A 61 13.42 -12.57 16.39
CA LYS A 61 11.96 -12.60 16.39
C LYS A 61 11.38 -12.81 14.99
N ILE A 62 10.13 -13.30 14.97
CA ILE A 62 9.25 -13.26 13.81
C ILE A 62 8.29 -12.07 13.94
N ALA A 63 8.31 -11.15 12.97
CA ALA A 63 7.32 -10.09 12.87
C ALA A 63 6.10 -10.57 12.07
N PHE A 64 4.95 -10.63 12.73
CA PHE A 64 3.66 -10.87 12.09
C PHE A 64 3.04 -9.52 11.70
N LEU A 65 2.78 -9.37 10.41
CA LEU A 65 2.28 -8.15 9.79
C LEU A 65 0.85 -8.45 9.31
N PHE A 66 -0.14 -7.96 10.04
CA PHE A 66 -1.54 -8.13 9.72
C PHE A 66 -2.05 -6.93 8.93
N LEU A 67 -2.49 -7.16 7.70
CA LEU A 67 -3.23 -6.19 6.91
C LEU A 67 -4.72 -6.50 7.09
N ALA A 68 -5.40 -5.71 7.92
CA ALA A 68 -6.81 -5.85 8.23
C ALA A 68 -7.62 -4.74 7.54
N SER A 69 -8.80 -5.09 7.03
CA SER A 69 -9.72 -4.10 6.45
C SER A 69 -10.25 -3.14 7.52
N LYS A 70 -10.59 -3.67 8.70
CA LYS A 70 -11.09 -2.92 9.86
C LYS A 70 -10.70 -3.61 11.16
N ASP A 71 -11.27 -4.78 11.43
CA ASP A 71 -11.04 -5.62 12.60
C ASP A 71 -10.35 -6.93 12.20
N LEU A 72 -10.14 -7.84 13.16
CA LEU A 72 -9.57 -9.17 12.93
C LEU A 72 -10.62 -10.24 13.31
N PRO A 73 -11.51 -10.64 12.38
CA PRO A 73 -12.63 -11.53 12.70
C PRO A 73 -12.23 -12.91 13.23
N LEU A 74 -11.02 -13.35 12.87
CA LEU A 74 -10.43 -14.63 13.30
C LEU A 74 -9.43 -14.46 14.46
N ASP A 75 -9.55 -13.38 15.24
CA ASP A 75 -8.67 -13.11 16.39
C ASP A 75 -8.59 -14.28 17.38
N PHE A 76 -9.67 -15.04 17.56
CA PHE A 76 -9.70 -16.24 18.41
C PHE A 76 -8.77 -17.36 17.94
N LEU A 77 -8.57 -17.54 16.63
CA LEU A 77 -7.61 -18.54 16.11
C LEU A 77 -6.19 -18.10 16.38
N TRP A 78 -5.93 -16.80 16.19
CA TRP A 78 -4.63 -16.21 16.48
C TRP A 78 -4.33 -16.22 17.98
N ASP A 79 -5.34 -16.05 18.83
CA ASP A 79 -5.21 -16.17 20.28
C ASP A 79 -4.65 -17.53 20.67
N SER A 80 -5.29 -18.62 20.21
CA SER A 80 -4.82 -19.99 20.46
C SER A 80 -3.45 -20.27 19.82
N PHE A 81 -3.16 -19.69 18.66
CA PHE A 81 -1.86 -19.81 18.00
C PHE A 81 -0.74 -19.18 18.84
N PHE A 82 -0.97 -17.98 19.37
CA PHE A 82 0.04 -17.24 20.15
C PHE A 82 0.08 -17.63 21.63
N GLU A 83 -0.97 -18.24 22.18
CA GLU A 83 -1.06 -18.65 23.59
C GLU A 83 0.12 -19.53 24.03
N SER A 84 0.56 -20.44 23.17
CA SER A 84 1.68 -21.35 23.46
C SER A 84 3.07 -20.77 23.14
N ALA A 85 3.13 -19.58 22.53
CA ALA A 85 4.38 -18.99 22.08
C ALA A 85 4.99 -18.05 23.14
N ASP A 86 6.32 -18.06 23.25
CA ASP A 86 7.04 -17.08 24.06
C ASP A 86 6.94 -15.69 23.41
N LEU A 87 6.35 -14.74 24.13
CA LEU A 87 6.18 -13.33 23.73
C LEU A 87 7.49 -12.65 23.29
N ARG A 88 8.65 -13.15 23.72
CA ARG A 88 9.95 -12.61 23.31
C ARG A 88 10.36 -13.01 21.88
N ASN A 89 9.72 -14.03 21.31
CA ASN A 89 10.10 -14.60 20.01
C ASN A 89 9.33 -14.01 18.83
N PHE A 90 8.38 -13.10 19.08
CA PHE A 90 7.60 -12.49 18.01
C PHE A 90 7.17 -11.07 18.32
N SER A 91 6.80 -10.36 17.25
CA SER A 91 6.23 -9.02 17.29
C SER A 91 4.98 -9.02 16.41
N ILE A 92 3.94 -8.29 16.81
CA ILE A 92 2.69 -8.17 16.03
C ILE A 92 2.51 -6.71 15.66
N TYR A 93 2.27 -6.47 14.37
CA TYR A 93 1.95 -5.16 13.80
C TYR A 93 0.67 -5.30 12.99
N VAL A 94 -0.26 -4.37 13.17
CA VAL A 94 -1.55 -4.39 12.46
C VAL A 94 -1.73 -3.08 11.69
N HIS A 95 -2.04 -3.16 10.41
CA HIS A 95 -2.57 -2.05 9.65
C HIS A 95 -4.08 -2.26 9.53
N SER A 96 -4.85 -1.24 9.87
CA SER A 96 -6.32 -1.23 9.84
C SER A 96 -6.84 0.11 9.34
N GLU A 97 -8.16 0.24 9.15
CA GLU A 97 -8.78 1.52 8.80
C GLU A 97 -8.32 2.66 9.75
N PRO A 98 -8.14 3.89 9.24
CA PRO A 98 -7.72 5.03 10.05
C PRO A 98 -8.62 5.25 11.27
N GLY A 99 -7.98 5.36 12.45
CA GLY A 99 -8.67 5.61 13.72
C GLY A 99 -9.23 4.36 14.41
N PHE A 100 -9.12 3.17 13.81
CA PHE A 100 -9.46 1.93 14.49
C PHE A 100 -8.40 1.60 15.55
N VAL A 101 -8.85 1.18 16.73
CA VAL A 101 -7.98 0.87 17.88
C VAL A 101 -8.32 -0.52 18.37
N PHE A 102 -7.32 -1.39 18.48
CA PHE A 102 -7.48 -2.72 19.07
C PHE A 102 -7.37 -2.63 20.60
N ASN A 103 -8.46 -2.93 21.29
CA ASN A 103 -8.59 -2.96 22.74
C ASN A 103 -9.66 -4.00 23.15
N GLU A 104 -9.93 -4.09 24.45
CA GLU A 104 -10.89 -5.06 25.04
C GLU A 104 -12.32 -4.98 24.47
N LEU A 105 -12.69 -3.84 23.86
CA LEU A 105 -14.01 -3.64 23.26
C LEU A 105 -14.06 -4.03 21.77
N THR A 106 -12.91 -4.08 21.10
CA THR A 106 -12.82 -4.24 19.63
C THR A 106 -12.17 -5.55 19.19
N THR A 107 -11.47 -6.26 20.08
CA THR A 107 -10.93 -7.60 19.82
C THR A 107 -10.99 -8.45 21.08
N LYS A 108 -11.17 -9.76 20.89
CA LYS A 108 -11.20 -10.76 21.97
C LYS A 108 -9.80 -11.19 22.38
N SER A 109 -8.82 -11.05 21.50
CA SER A 109 -7.46 -11.51 21.76
C SER A 109 -6.58 -10.37 22.26
N SER A 110 -6.04 -10.57 23.46
CA SER A 110 -5.16 -9.58 24.10
C SER A 110 -3.83 -9.35 23.37
N PHE A 111 -3.43 -10.28 22.49
CA PHE A 111 -2.22 -10.16 21.69
C PHE A 111 -2.25 -8.96 20.73
N PHE A 112 -3.44 -8.54 20.29
CA PHE A 112 -3.60 -7.43 19.35
C PHE A 112 -3.80 -6.07 20.01
N TYR A 113 -3.92 -6.00 21.34
CA TYR A 113 -4.13 -4.73 22.03
C TYR A 113 -3.02 -3.72 21.71
N ASN A 114 -3.43 -2.57 21.18
CA ASN A 114 -2.55 -1.46 20.79
C ASN A 114 -1.42 -1.87 19.81
N ARG A 115 -1.68 -2.87 18.96
CA ARG A 115 -0.73 -3.31 17.91
C ARG A 115 -0.96 -2.65 16.56
N GLN A 116 -2.00 -1.83 16.43
CA GLN A 116 -2.21 -1.04 15.22
C GLN A 116 -1.10 -0.02 14.99
N LEU A 117 -0.78 0.23 13.72
CA LEU A 117 0.07 1.36 13.33
C LEU A 117 -0.56 2.67 13.81
N ARG A 118 0.30 3.61 14.25
CA ARG A 118 -0.15 4.94 14.69
C ARG A 118 -0.78 5.74 13.55
N GLU A 119 -0.18 5.63 12.37
CA GLU A 119 -0.66 6.22 11.13
C GLU A 119 -1.09 5.09 10.18
N SER A 120 -2.28 5.20 9.62
CA SER A 120 -2.77 4.26 8.61
C SER A 120 -3.50 4.99 7.48
N ILE A 121 -3.78 4.27 6.41
CA ILE A 121 -4.47 4.81 5.22
C ILE A 121 -5.66 3.92 4.91
N GLN A 122 -6.65 4.44 4.20
CA GLN A 122 -7.69 3.60 3.64
C GLN A 122 -7.09 2.68 2.58
N VAL A 123 -7.30 1.38 2.74
CA VAL A 123 -6.93 0.37 1.75
C VAL A 123 -8.15 0.07 0.88
N VAL A 124 -7.92 -0.02 -0.42
CA VAL A 124 -8.87 -0.48 -1.43
C VAL A 124 -8.28 -1.69 -2.12
N TRP A 125 -9.09 -2.74 -2.26
CA TRP A 125 -8.63 -4.00 -2.85
C TRP A 125 -8.17 -3.81 -4.29
N GLY A 126 -7.00 -4.37 -4.63
CA GLY A 126 -6.42 -4.28 -5.97
C GLY A 126 -5.78 -2.93 -6.33
N GLU A 127 -5.85 -1.95 -5.43
CA GLU A 127 -5.27 -0.62 -5.64
C GLU A 127 -3.88 -0.50 -5.01
N SER A 128 -3.12 0.52 -5.44
CA SER A 128 -1.78 0.81 -4.90
C SER A 128 -1.76 1.12 -3.39
N SER A 129 -2.90 1.51 -2.82
CA SER A 129 -3.07 1.70 -1.38
C SER A 129 -2.77 0.44 -0.56
N MET A 130 -3.04 -0.75 -1.10
CA MET A 130 -2.70 -2.03 -0.45
C MET A 130 -1.18 -2.19 -0.31
N ILE A 131 -0.44 -1.94 -1.40
CA ILE A 131 1.03 -1.98 -1.41
C ILE A 131 1.59 -0.92 -0.45
N GLU A 132 0.98 0.27 -0.38
CA GLU A 132 1.40 1.31 0.54
C GLU A 132 1.21 0.89 2.01
N ALA A 133 0.10 0.22 2.34
CA ALA A 133 -0.16 -0.32 3.68
C ALA A 133 0.85 -1.40 4.08
N GLU A 134 1.16 -2.35 3.19
CA GLU A 134 2.19 -3.38 3.42
C GLU A 134 3.58 -2.74 3.65
N ARG A 135 3.93 -1.71 2.88
CA ARG A 135 5.19 -0.97 3.08
C ARG A 135 5.26 -0.26 4.42
N MET A 136 4.14 0.25 4.93
CA MET A 136 4.08 0.86 6.27
C MET A 136 4.26 -0.18 7.38
N LEU A 137 3.62 -1.35 7.27
CA LEU A 137 3.82 -2.48 8.17
C LEU A 137 5.29 -2.91 8.22
N LEU A 138 5.90 -3.11 7.05
CA LEU A 138 7.32 -3.48 6.95
C LEU A 138 8.23 -2.42 7.54
N LYS A 139 7.97 -1.14 7.24
CA LYS A 139 8.76 -0.03 7.78
C LYS A 139 8.75 -0.04 9.31
N GLU A 140 7.56 -0.13 9.93
CA GLU A 140 7.44 -0.14 11.39
C GLU A 140 8.12 -1.37 12.00
N ALA A 141 7.97 -2.55 11.37
CA ALA A 141 8.58 -3.77 11.85
C ALA A 141 10.11 -3.78 11.74
N LEU A 142 10.69 -3.05 10.77
CA LEU A 142 12.13 -2.94 10.61
C LEU A 142 12.81 -2.03 11.64
N GLU A 143 12.04 -1.24 12.40
CA GLU A 143 12.58 -0.43 13.51
C GLU A 143 13.05 -1.30 14.69
N ASP A 144 12.50 -2.52 14.84
CA ASP A 144 13.02 -3.50 15.82
C ASP A 144 14.07 -4.41 15.13
N PRO A 145 15.38 -4.25 15.42
CA PRO A 145 16.43 -5.07 14.82
C PRO A 145 16.36 -6.54 15.24
N ALA A 146 15.57 -6.90 16.28
CA ALA A 146 15.34 -8.29 16.63
C ALA A 146 14.43 -8.99 15.62
N ASN A 147 13.61 -8.26 14.86
CA ASN A 147 12.77 -8.84 13.81
C ASN A 147 13.63 -9.27 12.61
N GLN A 148 13.85 -10.58 12.47
CA GLN A 148 14.72 -11.17 11.43
C GLN A 148 13.93 -11.96 10.38
N ARG A 149 12.66 -12.27 10.68
CA ARG A 149 11.72 -12.94 9.76
C ARG A 149 10.41 -12.18 9.77
N PHE A 150 9.73 -12.14 8.63
CA PHE A 150 8.49 -11.39 8.45
C PHE A 150 7.43 -12.31 7.84
N VAL A 151 6.22 -12.26 8.40
CA VAL A 151 5.05 -13.00 7.92
C VAL A 151 3.98 -11.97 7.64
N LEU A 152 3.63 -11.80 6.36
CA LEU A 152 2.53 -10.93 5.94
C LEU A 152 1.25 -11.75 5.84
N LEU A 153 0.19 -11.28 6.48
CA LEU A 153 -1.11 -11.92 6.55
C LEU A 153 -2.17 -10.88 6.18
N SER A 154 -3.11 -11.24 5.32
CA SER A 154 -4.37 -10.50 5.17
C SER A 154 -5.48 -11.20 5.96
N ASP A 155 -6.51 -10.45 6.30
CA ASP A 155 -7.81 -11.00 6.71
C ASP A 155 -8.50 -11.80 5.59
#